data_AF-A0A973PGH7-F1
#
_entry.id   AF-A0A973PGH7-F1
#
_cell.length_a   1.000
_cell.length_b   1.000
_cell.length_c   1.000
_cell.angle_alpha   90.00
_cell.angle_beta   90.00
_cell.angle_gamma   90.00
#
_symmetry.space_group_name_H-M   'P 1'
#
loop_
_entity.id
_entity.type
_entity.pdbx_description
1 polymer ?
#
loop_
_entity_poly.entity_id
_entity_poly.type
_entity_poly.pdbx_seq_one_letter_code
_entity_poly.pdbx_strand_id
1 'polypeptide(L)'
;MNEHESGAAERWPAERFRQLRQSADPDIDKVVAAYLETRPEGTNALSMLREVVAELGRAKREARTPSGATGPSAVFDAIDFGGDLPEWGCDTALLARGQAVFSDYGLYQAVALFCKCLPMAYVEVSSAKVLAGVSELATHSLTRRVAETGQMLVDV
;
A
#
# COMPACT_ATOMS: atom_id res chain seq x y z
N MET A 1 -25.87 11.94 29.41
CA MET A 1 -26.50 12.53 28.22
C MET A 1 -25.34 12.85 27.31
N ASN A 2 -25.02 11.90 26.42
CA ASN A 2 -23.74 11.87 25.72
C ASN A 2 -23.83 12.66 24.42
N GLU A 3 -23.04 13.71 24.31
CA GLU A 3 -22.90 14.58 23.13
C GLU A 3 -22.03 13.91 22.03
N HIS A 4 -22.24 12.62 21.75
CA HIS A 4 -21.49 11.87 20.74
C HIS A 4 -22.30 11.50 19.48
N GLU A 5 -23.48 12.10 19.28
CA GLU A 5 -24.38 11.78 18.15
C GLU A 5 -24.44 12.84 17.03
N SER A 6 -23.51 13.81 16.95
CA SER A 6 -23.54 14.83 15.87
C SER A 6 -22.28 14.88 15.02
N GLY A 7 -21.87 13.74 14.50
CA GLY A 7 -20.77 13.62 13.56
C GLY A 7 -21.03 12.53 12.54
N ALA A 8 -22.19 12.55 11.88
CA ALA A 8 -22.36 11.77 10.66
C ALA A 8 -21.25 12.24 9.71
N ALA A 9 -20.19 11.43 9.57
CA ALA A 9 -19.07 11.73 8.68
C ALA A 9 -19.64 12.12 7.32
N GLU A 10 -19.50 13.40 6.96
CA GLU A 10 -20.09 13.96 5.76
C GLU A 10 -19.63 13.10 4.59
N ARG A 11 -20.57 12.42 3.94
CA ARG A 11 -20.24 11.53 2.82
C ARG A 11 -19.67 12.42 1.72
N TRP A 12 -18.37 12.30 1.46
CA TRP A 12 -17.69 13.21 0.55
C TRP A 12 -18.39 13.26 -0.82
N PRO A 13 -18.55 14.46 -1.41
CA PRO A 13 -19.21 14.59 -2.71
C PRO A 13 -18.37 13.94 -3.81
N ALA A 14 -19.02 13.46 -4.87
CA ALA A 14 -18.36 12.80 -6.01
C ALA A 14 -17.27 13.68 -6.67
N GLU A 15 -17.42 15.00 -6.62
CA GLU A 15 -16.41 15.96 -7.09
C GLU A 15 -15.14 15.89 -6.25
N ARG A 16 -15.24 15.79 -4.92
CA ARG A 16 -14.09 15.65 -4.03
C ARG A 16 -13.30 14.38 -4.34
N PHE A 17 -13.98 13.26 -4.59
CA PHE A 17 -13.32 12.03 -5.03
C PHE A 17 -12.62 12.18 -6.38
N ARG A 18 -13.21 12.93 -7.34
CA ARG A 18 -12.57 13.20 -8.63
C ARG A 18 -11.31 14.04 -8.48
N GLN A 19 -11.31 15.05 -7.61
CA GLN A 19 -10.13 15.85 -7.30
C GLN A 19 -9.04 15.00 -6.64
N LEU A 20 -9.39 14.16 -5.68
CA LEU A 20 -8.42 13.30 -4.99
C LEU A 20 -7.77 12.27 -5.92
N ARG A 21 -8.45 11.80 -6.96
CA ARG A 21 -7.84 10.93 -7.99
C ARG A 21 -6.73 11.61 -8.79
N GLN A 22 -6.63 12.94 -8.76
CA GLN A 22 -5.59 13.70 -9.44
C GLN A 22 -4.43 14.06 -8.50
N SER A 23 -4.53 13.72 -7.21
CA SER A 23 -3.48 13.94 -6.22
C SER A 23 -2.86 12.61 -5.84
N ALA A 24 -1.53 12.55 -5.89
CA ALA A 24 -0.75 11.52 -5.21
C ALA A 24 -0.48 12.00 -3.76
N ASP A 25 0.72 11.77 -3.25
CA ASP A 25 1.15 12.22 -1.93
C ASP A 25 2.31 13.23 -2.08
N PRO A 26 2.03 14.55 -2.12
CA PRO A 26 3.04 15.56 -2.42
C PRO A 26 4.23 15.60 -1.47
N ASP A 27 4.06 15.14 -0.23
CA ASP A 27 5.13 15.17 0.76
C ASP A 27 6.04 13.94 0.60
N ILE A 28 5.46 12.76 0.34
CA ILE A 28 6.22 11.55 0.00
C ILE A 28 6.89 11.69 -1.37
N ASP A 29 6.21 12.28 -2.36
CA ASP A 29 6.74 12.48 -3.71
C ASP A 29 8.05 13.28 -3.69
N LYS A 30 8.15 14.31 -2.83
CA LYS A 30 9.38 15.10 -2.65
C LYS A 30 10.52 14.27 -2.08
N VAL A 31 10.25 13.45 -1.07
CA VAL A 31 11.26 12.59 -0.42
C VAL A 31 11.79 11.56 -1.42
N VAL A 32 10.91 10.91 -2.17
CA VAL A 32 11.31 9.92 -3.19
C VAL A 32 12.10 10.59 -4.31
N ALA A 33 11.70 11.77 -4.78
CA ALA A 33 12.43 12.51 -5.79
C ALA A 33 13.85 12.87 -5.33
N ALA A 34 13.97 13.47 -4.13
CA ALA A 34 15.27 13.81 -3.54
C ALA A 34 16.15 12.58 -3.35
N TYR A 35 15.56 11.45 -2.92
CA TYR A 35 16.29 10.20 -2.77
C TYR A 35 16.83 9.67 -4.10
N LEU A 36 16.05 9.71 -5.18
CA LEU A 36 16.47 9.25 -6.50
C LEU A 36 17.58 10.12 -7.10
N GLU A 37 17.59 11.44 -6.84
CA GLU A 37 18.65 12.35 -7.28
C GLU A 37 20.04 12.00 -6.72
N THR A 38 20.10 11.34 -5.55
CA THR A 38 21.37 10.93 -4.92
C THR A 38 21.95 9.63 -5.49
N ARG A 39 21.23 8.95 -6.38
CA ARG A 39 21.59 7.61 -6.90
C ARG A 39 22.23 7.70 -8.28
N PRO A 40 23.02 6.69 -8.70
CA PRO A 40 23.69 6.70 -10.00
C PRO A 40 22.71 6.85 -11.18
N GLU A 41 23.15 7.52 -12.25
CA GLU A 41 22.36 7.69 -13.47
C GLU A 41 21.84 6.33 -13.99
N GLY A 42 20.53 6.28 -14.28
CA GLY A 42 19.84 5.06 -14.71
C GLY A 42 19.03 4.36 -13.61
N THR A 43 19.19 4.76 -12.35
CA THR A 43 18.30 4.34 -11.25
C THR A 43 16.95 5.03 -11.39
N ASN A 44 15.85 4.28 -11.40
CA ASN A 44 14.49 4.82 -11.44
C ASN A 44 13.66 4.28 -10.26
N ALA A 45 12.47 4.84 -10.05
CA ALA A 45 11.59 4.45 -8.96
C ALA A 45 11.27 2.94 -8.94
N LEU A 46 11.19 2.30 -10.12
CA LEU A 46 10.92 0.87 -10.22
C LEU A 46 12.12 0.02 -9.80
N SER A 47 13.35 0.39 -10.19
CA SER A 47 14.55 -0.33 -9.75
C SER A 47 14.75 -0.17 -8.24
N MET A 48 14.55 1.04 -7.71
CA MET A 48 14.56 1.31 -6.27
C MET A 48 13.56 0.43 -5.52
N LEU A 49 12.29 0.38 -5.96
CA LEU A 49 11.26 -0.44 -5.31
C LEU A 49 11.65 -1.92 -5.29
N ARG A 50 12.20 -2.44 -6.38
CA ARG A 50 12.66 -3.84 -6.46
C ARG A 50 13.77 -4.12 -5.46
N GLU A 51 14.70 -3.20 -5.30
CA GLU A 51 15.81 -3.31 -4.35
C GLU A 51 15.31 -3.29 -2.90
N VAL A 52 14.41 -2.37 -2.55
CA VAL A 52 13.75 -2.29 -1.23
C VAL A 52 13.03 -3.59 -0.91
N VAL A 53 12.20 -4.11 -1.82
CA VAL A 53 11.47 -5.37 -1.61
C VAL A 53 12.43 -6.55 -1.41
N ALA A 54 13.51 -6.61 -2.18
CA ALA A 54 14.51 -7.67 -2.04
C ALA A 54 15.23 -7.60 -0.68
N GLU A 55 15.56 -6.39 -0.23
CA GLU A 55 16.19 -6.11 1.06
C GLU A 55 15.28 -6.46 2.24
N LEU A 56 14.02 -5.99 2.25
CA LEU A 56 13.04 -6.35 3.26
C LEU A 56 12.76 -7.86 3.28
N GLY A 57 12.71 -8.49 2.11
CA GLY A 57 12.56 -9.94 1.98
C GLY A 57 13.72 -10.72 2.60
N ARG A 58 14.96 -10.23 2.48
CA ARG A 58 16.14 -10.80 3.17
C ARG A 58 16.03 -10.58 4.68
N ALA A 59 15.74 -9.35 5.12
CA ALA A 59 15.60 -9.02 6.54
C ALA A 59 14.51 -9.84 7.26
N LYS A 60 13.39 -10.14 6.57
CA LYS A 60 12.33 -11.04 7.07
C LYS A 60 12.83 -12.48 7.29
N ARG A 61 13.69 -12.99 6.42
CA ARG A 61 14.24 -14.36 6.50
C ARG A 61 15.40 -14.49 7.49
N GLU A 62 16.21 -13.45 7.64
CA GLU A 62 17.47 -13.47 8.39
C GLU A 62 17.33 -12.99 9.85
N ALA A 63 16.11 -12.96 10.39
CA ALA A 63 15.81 -12.44 11.72
C ALA A 63 16.24 -10.96 11.91
N ARG A 64 15.49 -10.06 11.27
CA ARG A 64 15.25 -8.66 11.69
C ARG A 64 16.47 -7.84 12.13
N THR A 65 17.63 -8.05 11.52
CA THR A 65 18.70 -7.04 11.62
C THR A 65 18.23 -5.83 10.80
N PRO A 66 18.14 -4.62 11.38
CA PRO A 66 17.79 -3.42 10.63
C PRO A 66 18.76 -3.31 9.47
N SER A 67 18.23 -3.19 8.26
CA SER A 67 19.10 -2.92 7.13
C SER A 67 19.81 -1.60 7.41
N GLY A 68 21.14 -1.62 7.36
CA GLY A 68 21.96 -0.47 7.76
C GLY A 68 21.59 0.79 6.97
N ALA A 69 21.94 1.94 7.55
CA ALA A 69 21.63 3.32 7.13
C ALA A 69 22.00 3.74 5.68
N THR A 70 22.42 2.80 4.83
CA THR A 70 22.85 3.04 3.44
C THR A 70 22.11 2.19 2.41
N GLY A 71 21.25 1.25 2.85
CA GLY A 71 20.46 0.39 1.96
C GLY A 71 19.29 1.10 1.29
N PRO A 72 18.70 0.54 0.21
CA PRO A 72 17.48 1.03 -0.42
C PRO A 72 16.35 1.36 0.57
N SER A 73 16.22 0.61 1.66
CA SER A 73 15.22 0.83 2.72
C SER A 73 15.45 2.09 3.57
N ALA A 74 16.59 2.77 3.45
CA ALA A 74 16.85 4.06 4.11
C ALA A 74 15.86 5.16 3.67
N VAL A 75 15.15 4.96 2.55
CA VAL A 75 14.02 5.83 2.19
C VAL A 75 12.94 5.88 3.28
N PHE A 76 12.75 4.80 4.06
CA PHE A 76 11.75 4.80 5.13
C PHE A 76 12.13 5.73 6.28
N ASP A 77 13.43 5.86 6.57
CA ASP A 77 13.92 6.84 7.54
C ASP A 77 13.71 8.27 7.04
N ALA A 78 13.84 8.50 5.73
CA ALA A 78 13.60 9.80 5.10
C ALA A 78 12.11 10.16 4.98
N ILE A 79 11.24 9.14 4.89
CA ILE A 79 9.78 9.29 4.81
C ILE A 79 9.18 9.68 6.17
N ASP A 80 9.93 9.49 7.28
CA ASP A 80 9.46 9.74 8.66
C ASP A 80 8.03 9.23 8.85
N PHE A 81 7.80 7.97 8.46
CA PHE A 81 6.46 7.38 8.46
C PHE A 81 5.91 7.49 9.89
N GLY A 82 4.82 8.26 10.05
CA GLY A 82 4.16 8.43 11.34
C GLY A 82 3.88 7.07 11.94
N GLY A 83 4.69 6.67 12.93
CA GLY A 83 4.59 5.36 13.59
C GLY A 83 3.40 5.28 14.55
N ASP A 84 2.78 6.43 14.82
CA ASP A 84 1.65 6.56 15.72
C ASP A 84 0.34 6.34 14.99
N LEU A 85 -0.55 5.59 15.64
CA LEU A 85 -1.91 5.44 15.17
C LEU A 85 -2.63 6.80 15.23
N PRO A 86 -3.55 7.08 14.30
CA PRO A 86 -4.44 8.23 14.42
C PRO A 86 -5.16 8.22 15.78
N GLU A 87 -5.52 9.38 16.33
CA GLU A 87 -6.19 9.48 17.65
C GLU A 87 -7.46 8.60 17.76
N TRP A 88 -8.14 8.38 16.64
CA TRP A 88 -9.34 7.54 16.54
C TRP A 88 -9.05 6.04 16.35
N GLY A 89 -7.80 5.66 16.07
CA GLY A 89 -7.35 4.30 15.75
C GLY A 89 -6.92 3.46 16.95
N CYS A 90 -7.11 3.94 18.18
CA CYS A 90 -6.62 3.29 19.40
C CYS A 90 -7.61 2.31 20.06
N ASP A 91 -8.82 2.12 19.51
CA ASP A 91 -9.79 1.15 20.06
C ASP A 91 -9.37 -0.29 19.70
N THR A 92 -8.62 -0.91 20.61
CA THR A 92 -8.11 -2.27 20.48
C THR A 92 -9.22 -3.32 20.37
N ALA A 93 -10.38 -3.09 21.00
CA ALA A 93 -11.50 -4.02 20.93
C ALA A 93 -12.18 -3.95 19.56
N LEU A 94 -12.31 -2.76 18.99
CA LEU A 94 -12.81 -2.59 17.62
C LEU A 94 -11.84 -3.18 16.59
N LEU A 95 -10.54 -2.95 16.75
CA LEU A 95 -9.51 -3.55 15.89
C LEU A 95 -9.56 -5.09 15.94
N ALA A 96 -9.63 -5.67 17.15
CA ALA A 96 -9.72 -7.12 17.31
C ALA A 96 -10.97 -7.70 16.65
N ARG A 97 -12.12 -7.03 16.77
CA ARG A 97 -13.36 -7.42 16.06
C ARG A 97 -13.21 -7.31 14.55
N GLY A 98 -12.56 -6.26 14.05
CA GLY A 98 -12.26 -6.09 12.63
C GLY A 98 -11.39 -7.23 12.10
N GLN A 99 -10.30 -7.55 12.79
CA GLN A 99 -9.41 -8.66 12.46
C GLN A 99 -10.12 -10.02 12.49
N ALA A 100 -11.02 -10.23 13.45
CA ALA A 100 -11.83 -11.45 13.49
C ALA A 100 -12.68 -11.63 12.23
N VAL A 101 -13.22 -10.56 11.63
CA VAL A 101 -13.96 -10.65 10.36
C VAL A 101 -13.05 -11.14 9.22
N PHE A 102 -11.81 -10.69 9.15
CA PHE A 102 -10.84 -11.18 8.16
C PHE A 102 -10.48 -12.66 8.39
N SER A 103 -10.37 -13.08 9.65
CA SER A 103 -10.11 -14.48 10.00
C SER A 103 -11.30 -15.40 9.68
N ASP A 104 -12.51 -14.99 10.08
CA ASP A 104 -13.73 -15.80 9.98
C ASP A 104 -14.23 -15.92 8.53
N TYR A 105 -14.01 -14.89 7.71
CA TYR A 105 -14.51 -14.81 6.34
C TYR A 105 -13.41 -14.75 5.27
N GLY A 106 -12.17 -15.09 5.61
CA GLY A 106 -11.01 -14.94 4.72
C GLY A 106 -11.20 -15.59 3.34
N LEU A 107 -11.85 -16.77 3.27
CA LEU A 107 -12.15 -17.41 1.99
C LEU A 107 -13.13 -16.58 1.13
N TYR A 108 -14.18 -16.04 1.72
CA TYR A 108 -15.15 -15.20 1.00
C TYR A 108 -14.53 -13.89 0.55
N GLN A 109 -13.65 -13.31 1.36
CA GLN A 109 -12.89 -12.12 1.01
C GLN A 109 -11.90 -12.39 -0.13
N ALA A 110 -11.21 -13.52 -0.11
CA ALA A 110 -10.34 -13.95 -1.21
C ALA A 110 -11.15 -14.11 -2.51
N VAL A 111 -12.31 -14.76 -2.46
CA VAL A 111 -13.19 -14.87 -3.64
C VAL A 111 -13.66 -13.50 -4.13
N ALA A 112 -14.07 -12.60 -3.24
CA ALA A 112 -14.45 -11.24 -3.62
C ALA A 112 -13.28 -10.48 -4.26
N LEU A 113 -12.06 -10.63 -3.73
CA LEU A 113 -10.85 -10.01 -4.26
C LEU A 113 -10.51 -10.56 -5.65
N PHE A 114 -10.34 -11.87 -5.78
CA PHE A 114 -9.86 -12.52 -7.02
C PHE A 114 -10.91 -12.59 -8.11
N CYS A 115 -12.19 -12.78 -7.77
CA CYS A 115 -13.24 -12.98 -8.76
C CYS A 115 -14.02 -11.71 -9.10
N LYS A 116 -13.85 -10.61 -8.35
CA LYS A 116 -14.57 -9.36 -8.61
C LYS A 116 -13.65 -8.15 -8.60
N CYS A 117 -13.00 -7.84 -7.47
CA CYS A 117 -12.22 -6.60 -7.34
C CYS A 117 -11.05 -6.52 -8.33
N LEU A 118 -10.25 -7.58 -8.43
CA LEU A 118 -9.12 -7.61 -9.36
C LEU A 118 -9.58 -7.54 -10.82
N PRO A 119 -10.53 -8.37 -11.31
CA PRO A 119 -11.07 -8.22 -12.66
C PRO A 119 -11.58 -6.80 -12.96
N MET A 120 -12.28 -6.16 -12.02
CA MET A 120 -12.74 -4.78 -12.21
C MET A 120 -11.58 -3.78 -12.34
N ALA A 121 -10.50 -3.94 -11.57
CA ALA A 121 -9.31 -3.09 -11.66
C ALA A 121 -8.55 -3.22 -13.00
N TYR A 122 -8.65 -4.38 -13.67
CA TYR A 122 -8.05 -4.58 -15.00
C TYR A 122 -8.92 -4.05 -16.15
N VAL A 123 -10.22 -3.87 -15.93
CA VAL A 123 -11.15 -3.36 -16.94
C VAL A 123 -11.28 -1.83 -16.88
N GLU A 124 -11.08 -1.24 -15.71
CA GLU A 124 -11.14 0.21 -15.52
C GLU A 124 -9.88 0.88 -16.07
N VAL A 125 -10.05 1.86 -16.97
CA VAL A 125 -8.95 2.43 -17.78
C VAL A 125 -7.88 3.11 -16.92
N SER A 126 -8.25 3.80 -15.84
CA SER A 126 -7.27 4.51 -15.01
C SER A 126 -6.39 3.55 -14.20
N SER A 127 -6.99 2.49 -13.67
CA SER A 127 -6.32 1.41 -12.94
C SER A 127 -5.48 0.53 -13.87
N ALA A 128 -6.03 0.18 -15.04
CA ALA A 128 -5.33 -0.61 -16.05
C ALA A 128 -4.07 0.08 -16.57
N LYS A 129 -4.07 1.41 -16.71
CA LYS A 129 -2.87 2.19 -17.11
C LYS A 129 -1.77 2.12 -16.07
N VAL A 130 -2.11 2.26 -14.78
CA VAL A 130 -1.13 2.12 -13.70
C VAL A 130 -0.58 0.70 -13.70
N LEU A 131 -1.45 -0.30 -13.72
CA LEU A 131 -1.08 -1.71 -13.75
C LEU A 131 -0.20 -2.05 -14.97
N ALA A 132 -0.51 -1.50 -16.15
CA ALA A 132 0.31 -1.68 -17.35
C ALA A 132 1.67 -0.98 -17.26
N GLY A 133 1.74 0.20 -16.65
CA GLY A 133 2.98 0.97 -16.49
C GLY A 133 3.96 0.35 -15.49
N VAL A 134 3.47 -0.38 -14.49
CA VAL A 134 4.32 -1.06 -13.50
C VAL A 134 4.53 -2.55 -13.77
N SER A 135 3.66 -3.18 -14.57
CA SER A 135 3.70 -4.62 -14.79
C SER A 135 4.54 -4.99 -16.02
N GLU A 136 5.44 -5.94 -15.83
CA GLU A 136 5.94 -6.74 -16.95
C GLU A 136 4.86 -7.75 -17.36
N LEU A 137 3.73 -7.26 -17.88
CA LEU A 137 2.55 -8.07 -18.23
C LEU A 137 2.87 -9.21 -19.21
N ALA A 138 3.96 -9.10 -19.97
CA ALA A 138 4.41 -10.10 -20.92
C ALA A 138 5.25 -11.23 -20.30
N THR A 139 5.73 -11.12 -19.06
CA THR A 139 6.68 -12.09 -18.46
C THR A 139 6.09 -12.79 -17.23
N HIS A 140 5.04 -13.60 -17.38
CA HIS A 140 4.56 -14.55 -16.35
C HIS A 140 4.35 -14.01 -14.90
N SER A 141 4.38 -12.68 -14.71
CA SER A 141 4.47 -12.02 -13.40
C SER A 141 3.11 -11.55 -12.87
N LEU A 142 2.06 -11.70 -13.68
CA LEU A 142 0.68 -11.40 -13.31
C LEU A 142 0.23 -12.21 -12.08
N THR A 143 0.49 -13.53 -12.08
CA THR A 143 0.16 -14.42 -10.96
C THR A 143 0.84 -13.99 -9.67
N ARG A 144 2.07 -13.46 -9.76
CA ARG A 144 2.82 -12.98 -8.61
C ARG A 144 2.21 -11.69 -8.03
N ARG A 145 1.85 -10.70 -8.84
CA ARG A 145 1.18 -9.47 -8.36
C ARG A 145 -0.20 -9.75 -7.77
N VAL A 146 -0.96 -10.63 -8.42
CA VAL A 146 -2.25 -11.11 -7.92
C VAL A 146 -2.06 -11.75 -6.55
N ALA A 147 -1.02 -12.58 -6.38
CA ALA A 147 -0.66 -13.14 -5.08
C ALA A 147 -0.16 -12.08 -4.06
N GLU A 148 0.62 -11.08 -4.48
CA GLU A 148 1.09 -9.99 -3.60
C GLU A 148 -0.07 -9.11 -3.09
N THR A 149 -1.05 -8.79 -3.94
CA THR A 149 -2.30 -8.12 -3.50
C THR A 149 -3.15 -9.02 -2.61
N GLY A 150 -3.15 -10.33 -2.86
CA GLY A 150 -3.76 -11.32 -1.96
C GLY A 150 -3.07 -11.40 -0.60
N GLN A 151 -1.73 -11.30 -0.58
CA GLN A 151 -0.93 -11.30 0.64
C GLN A 151 -1.22 -10.06 1.50
N MET A 152 -1.44 -8.88 0.88
CA MET A 152 -1.90 -7.70 1.61
C MET A 152 -3.18 -7.98 2.42
N LEU A 153 -4.13 -8.76 1.88
CA LEU A 153 -5.38 -9.09 2.58
C LEU A 153 -5.16 -10.05 3.76
N VAL A 154 -4.08 -10.83 3.72
CA VAL A 154 -3.67 -11.74 4.82
C VAL A 154 -2.88 -10.99 5.89
N ASP A 155 -2.15 -9.94 5.51
CA ASP A 155 -1.27 -9.16 6.39
C ASP A 155 -2.00 -8.01 7.15
N VAL A 156 -3.32 -7.82 6.93
CA VAL A 156 -4.19 -6.80 7.59
C VAL A 156 -4.55 -7.17 9.03
#